data_AF-A0A975QAG2-F1
#
_entry.id   AF-A0A975QAG2-F1
#
_cell.length_a   1.000
_cell.length_b   1.000
_cell.length_c   1.000
_cell.angle_alpha   90.00
_cell.angle_beta   90.00
_cell.angle_gamma   90.00
#
_symmetry.space_group_name_H-M   'P 1'
#
loop_
_entity.id
_entity.type
_entity.pdbx_description
1 polymer ?
#
loop_
_entity_poly.entity_id
_entity_poly.type
_entity_poly.pdbx_seq_one_letter_code
_entity_poly.pdbx_strand_id
1 'polypeptide(L)'
;MRKINNEDGFTLVEMLIVLAIISILILIAIPNVTKQSKVIDEKGCEAYVLMVQGQVEAYKLEKKSYPTNLGDLVTEGFLKEDPVCPNGSALTLNAGKVNESSN
;
A
#
# COMPACT_ATOMS: atom_id res chain seq x y z
N MET A 1 45.40 29.97 -41.24
CA MET A 1 45.62 28.76 -40.39
C MET A 1 44.29 28.37 -39.77
N ARG A 2 43.79 27.15 -40.04
CA ARG A 2 42.48 26.68 -39.59
C ARG A 2 42.70 25.78 -38.38
N LYS A 3 42.28 26.21 -37.18
CA LYS A 3 42.32 25.39 -35.96
C LYS A 3 41.35 24.21 -36.13
N ILE A 4 41.86 23.00 -36.01
CA ILE A 4 41.04 21.80 -35.83
C ILE A 4 40.72 21.77 -34.33
N ASN A 5 39.44 21.92 -33.98
CA ASN A 5 38.99 21.76 -32.61
C ASN A 5 38.95 20.25 -32.34
N ASN A 6 39.69 19.79 -31.33
CA ASN A 6 39.66 18.41 -30.89
C ASN A 6 38.43 18.25 -30.00
N GLU A 7 37.34 17.76 -30.57
CA GLU A 7 36.14 17.40 -29.82
C GLU A 7 36.38 16.01 -29.22
N ASP A 8 36.84 15.96 -27.97
CA ASP A 8 37.01 14.71 -27.23
C ASP A 8 35.61 14.08 -27.00
N GLY A 9 35.29 13.07 -27.81
CA GLY A 9 34.03 12.34 -27.74
C GLY A 9 34.01 11.25 -26.66
N PHE A 10 32.83 11.00 -26.10
CA PHE A 10 32.55 9.93 -25.14
C PHE A 10 33.05 8.57 -25.68
N THR A 11 33.81 7.83 -24.87
CA THR A 11 34.26 6.48 -25.26
C THR A 11 33.18 5.42 -24.95
N LEU A 12 33.16 4.33 -25.71
CA LEU A 12 32.27 3.19 -25.42
C LEU A 12 32.52 2.59 -24.03
N VAL A 13 33.78 2.62 -23.58
CA VAL A 13 34.19 2.14 -22.25
C VAL A 13 33.57 3.01 -21.15
N GLU A 14 33.52 4.32 -21.34
CA GLU A 14 32.89 5.26 -20.41
C GLU A 14 31.40 4.95 -20.24
N MET A 15 30.69 4.72 -21.35
CA MET A 15 29.27 4.38 -21.30
C MET A 15 29.03 3.03 -20.62
N LEU A 16 29.92 2.06 -20.81
CA LEU A 16 29.83 0.75 -20.15
C LEU A 16 29.94 0.89 -18.63
N ILE A 17 30.91 1.67 -18.14
CA ILE A 17 31.10 1.90 -16.70
C ILE A 17 29.87 2.61 -16.11
N VAL A 18 29.33 3.61 -16.80
CA VAL A 18 28.12 4.33 -16.36
C VAL A 18 26.92 3.39 -16.25
N LEU A 19 26.68 2.55 -17.26
CA LEU A 19 25.58 1.58 -17.22
C LEU A 19 25.77 0.53 -16.12
N ALA A 20 27.00 0.09 -15.87
CA ALA A 20 27.31 -0.82 -14.77
C ALA A 20 26.93 -0.19 -13.41
N ILE A 21 27.31 1.07 -13.17
CA ILE A 21 26.98 1.78 -11.93
C ILE A 21 25.45 1.96 -11.78
N ILE A 22 24.76 2.39 -12.85
CA ILE A 22 23.29 2.57 -12.82
C ILE A 22 22.58 1.26 -12.50
N SER A 23 23.02 0.13 -13.07
CA SER A 23 22.42 -1.18 -12.79
C SER A 23 22.51 -1.57 -11.31
N ILE A 24 23.64 -1.32 -10.66
CA ILE A 24 23.83 -1.60 -9.23
C ILE A 24 22.93 -0.70 -8.38
N LEU A 25 22.82 0.58 -8.72
CA LEU A 25 21.96 1.52 -8.00
C LEU A 25 20.48 1.12 -8.08
N ILE A 26 20.00 0.70 -9.25
CA ILE A 26 18.63 0.22 -9.45
C ILE A 26 18.35 -1.03 -8.59
N LEU A 27 19.28 -1.98 -8.54
CA LEU A 27 19.16 -3.20 -7.74
C LEU A 27 19.04 -2.90 -6.23
N ILE A 28 19.66 -1.83 -5.73
CA ILE A 28 19.53 -1.42 -4.33
C ILE A 28 18.25 -0.60 -4.09
N ALA A 29 17.90 0.28 -5.02
CA ALA A 29 16.77 1.22 -4.86
C ALA A 29 15.39 0.53 -4.92
N ILE A 30 15.16 -0.35 -5.90
CA ILE A 30 13.86 -1.03 -6.11
C ILE A 30 13.42 -1.87 -4.89
N PRO A 31 14.23 -2.77 -4.32
CA PRO A 31 13.78 -3.59 -3.19
C PRO A 31 13.54 -2.76 -1.92
N ASN A 32 14.17 -1.59 -1.79
CA ASN A 32 13.94 -0.71 -0.64
C ASN A 32 12.55 -0.04 -0.71
N VAL A 33 12.19 0.51 -1.87
CA VAL A 33 10.88 1.17 -2.07
C VAL A 33 9.72 0.19 -1.93
N THR A 34 9.83 -0.99 -2.56
CA THR A 34 8.73 -1.99 -2.56
C THR A 34 8.45 -2.58 -1.17
N LYS A 35 9.46 -2.75 -0.32
CA LYS A 35 9.27 -3.18 1.07
C LYS A 35 8.52 -2.15 1.89
N GLN A 36 8.85 -0.87 1.72
CA GLN A 36 8.23 0.21 2.47
C GLN A 36 6.74 0.33 2.13
N SER A 37 6.36 0.21 0.84
CA SER A 37 4.96 0.21 0.41
C SER A 37 4.15 -0.91 1.08
N LYS A 38 4.66 -2.15 1.06
CA LYS A 38 3.95 -3.28 1.70
C LYS A 38 3.73 -3.09 3.20
N VAL A 39 4.74 -2.58 3.91
CA VAL A 39 4.63 -2.28 5.35
C VAL A 39 3.61 -1.18 5.61
N ILE A 40 3.57 -0.15 4.76
CA ILE A 40 2.57 0.93 4.85
C ILE A 40 1.16 0.36 4.63
N ASP A 41 0.99 -0.51 3.64
CA ASP A 41 -0.32 -1.09 3.32
C ASP A 41 -0.81 -2.01 4.45
N GLU A 42 0.08 -2.83 5.02
CA GLU A 42 -0.22 -3.71 6.16
C GLU A 42 -0.59 -2.90 7.41
N LYS A 43 0.20 -1.87 7.74
CA LYS A 43 -0.09 -0.99 8.89
C LYS A 43 -1.35 -0.16 8.68
N GLY A 44 -1.59 0.27 7.45
CA GLY A 44 -2.81 0.96 7.06
C GLY A 44 -4.03 0.05 7.23
N CYS A 45 -3.94 -1.21 6.81
CA CYS A 45 -5.02 -2.18 6.99
C CYS A 45 -5.27 -2.50 8.47
N GLU A 46 -4.21 -2.68 9.28
CA GLU A 46 -4.33 -2.90 10.73
C GLU A 46 -5.09 -1.74 11.42
N ALA A 47 -4.71 -0.49 11.11
CA ALA A 47 -5.39 0.69 11.63
C ALA A 47 -6.85 0.78 11.15
N TYR A 48 -7.10 0.39 9.90
CA TYR A 48 -8.44 0.41 9.33
C TYR A 48 -9.36 -0.64 9.96
N VAL A 49 -8.86 -1.85 10.21
CA VAL A 49 -9.58 -2.89 10.97
C VAL A 49 -10.00 -2.37 12.34
N LEU A 50 -9.12 -1.67 13.05
CA LEU A 50 -9.44 -1.06 14.35
C LEU A 50 -10.52 0.03 14.24
N MET A 51 -10.46 0.86 13.19
CA MET A 51 -11.48 1.88 12.93
C MET A 51 -12.86 1.24 12.70
N VAL A 52 -12.93 0.22 11.85
CA VAL A 52 -14.18 -0.49 11.53
C VAL A 52 -14.68 -1.25 12.76
N GLN A 53 -13.80 -1.84 13.57
CA GLN A 53 -14.16 -2.47 14.84
C GLN A 53 -14.83 -1.46 15.79
N GLY A 54 -14.32 -0.23 15.86
CA GLY A 54 -14.97 0.86 16.62
C GLY A 54 -16.39 1.16 16.12
N GLN A 55 -16.62 1.10 14.81
CA GLN A 55 -17.97 1.27 14.22
C GLN A 55 -18.89 0.09 14.53
N VAL A 56 -18.38 -1.14 14.53
CA VAL A 56 -19.13 -2.33 14.97
C VAL A 56 -19.55 -2.21 16.43
N GLU A 57 -18.68 -1.67 17.28
CA GLU A 57 -19.01 -1.41 18.68
C GLU A 57 -20.05 -0.30 18.84
N ALA A 58 -19.94 0.78 18.06
CA ALA A 58 -20.96 1.84 18.03
C ALA A 58 -22.33 1.29 17.60
N TYR A 59 -22.37 0.46 16.56
CA TYR A 59 -23.58 -0.23 16.13
C TYR A 59 -24.19 -1.07 17.25
N LYS A 60 -23.35 -1.82 17.98
CA LYS A 60 -23.80 -2.60 19.14
C LYS A 60 -24.40 -1.73 20.24
N LEU A 61 -23.83 -0.55 20.50
CA LEU A 61 -24.35 0.36 21.52
C LEU A 61 -25.74 0.90 21.14
N GLU A 62 -25.98 1.23 19.88
CA GLU A 62 -27.28 1.72 19.41
C GLU A 62 -28.32 0.61 19.23
N LYS A 63 -27.97 -0.47 18.52
CA LYS A 63 -28.91 -1.52 18.10
C LYS A 63 -28.97 -2.71 19.06
N LYS A 64 -28.14 -2.70 20.12
CA LYS A 64 -28.00 -3.78 21.12
C LYS A 64 -27.69 -5.16 20.53
N SER A 65 -27.24 -5.20 19.28
CA SER A 65 -26.93 -6.40 18.52
C SER A 65 -25.67 -6.16 17.70
N TYR A 66 -24.93 -7.22 17.38
CA TYR A 66 -23.82 -7.11 16.44
C TYR A 66 -24.36 -7.07 15.00
N PRO A 67 -23.72 -6.31 14.10
CA PRO A 67 -24.06 -6.38 12.69
C PRO A 67 -23.79 -7.81 12.18
N THR A 68 -24.61 -8.27 11.24
CA THR A 68 -24.50 -9.60 10.63
C THR A 68 -23.45 -9.58 9.52
N ASN A 69 -23.41 -8.48 8.78
CA ASN A 69 -22.46 -8.24 7.69
C ASN A 69 -21.87 -6.83 7.78
N LEU A 70 -20.72 -6.62 7.15
CA LEU A 70 -20.13 -5.27 7.05
C LEU A 70 -21.03 -4.30 6.25
N GLY A 71 -21.82 -4.80 5.31
CA GLY A 71 -22.80 -4.00 4.57
C GLY A 71 -23.92 -3.42 5.45
N ASP A 72 -24.21 -4.03 6.60
CA ASP A 72 -25.20 -3.49 7.56
C ASP A 72 -24.69 -2.16 8.13
N LEU A 73 -23.36 -2.02 8.31
CA LEU A 73 -22.74 -0.77 8.79
C LEU A 73 -22.83 0.35 7.75
N VAL A 74 -22.76 0.02 6.45
CA VAL A 74 -22.89 0.99 5.36
C VAL A 74 -24.34 1.45 5.23
N THR A 75 -25.27 0.49 5.25
CA THR A 75 -26.71 0.76 5.11
C THR A 75 -27.24 1.62 6.26
N GLU A 76 -26.75 1.38 7.48
CA GLU A 76 -27.16 2.08 8.69
C GLU A 76 -26.33 3.35 8.97
N GLY A 77 -25.39 3.70 8.07
CA GLY A 77 -24.66 4.97 8.10
C GLY A 77 -23.46 5.03 9.06
N PHE A 78 -23.05 3.91 9.64
CA PHE A 78 -21.83 3.78 10.44
C PHE A 78 -20.55 3.77 9.58
N LEU A 79 -20.68 3.41 8.30
CA LEU A 79 -19.64 3.50 7.27
C LEU A 79 -20.18 4.23 6.03
N LYS A 80 -19.31 4.98 5.35
CA LYS A 80 -19.68 5.68 4.11
C LYS A 80 -19.60 4.79 2.87
N GLU A 81 -18.66 3.86 2.88
CA GLU A 81 -18.29 3.00 1.75
C GLU A 81 -17.91 1.61 2.29
N ASP A 82 -17.93 0.61 1.40
CA ASP A 82 -17.52 -0.74 1.75
C ASP A 82 -16.04 -0.75 2.20
N PRO A 83 -15.74 -1.36 3.35
CA PRO A 83 -14.40 -1.28 3.90
C PRO A 83 -13.43 -2.19 3.15
N VAL A 84 -12.60 -1.58 2.28
CA VAL A 84 -11.51 -2.23 1.55
C VAL A 84 -10.18 -1.77 2.12
N CYS A 85 -9.28 -2.69 2.44
CA CYS A 85 -7.95 -2.33 2.91
C CYS A 85 -7.07 -1.76 1.80
N PRO A 86 -6.08 -0.91 2.13
CA PRO A 86 -5.13 -0.35 1.14
C PRO A 86 -4.33 -1.41 0.36
N ASN A 87 -4.14 -2.60 0.96
CA ASN A 87 -3.49 -3.75 0.32
C ASN A 87 -4.41 -4.53 -0.65
N GLY A 88 -5.68 -4.14 -0.79
CA GLY A 88 -6.67 -4.80 -1.64
C GLY A 88 -7.39 -5.98 -0.98
N SER A 89 -7.08 -6.30 0.28
CA SER A 89 -7.79 -7.35 1.02
C SER A 89 -9.19 -6.88 1.44
N ALA A 90 -10.17 -7.77 1.29
CA ALA A 90 -11.52 -7.55 1.80
C ALA A 90 -11.54 -7.77 3.32
N LEU A 91 -12.36 -7.00 4.04
CA LEU A 91 -12.63 -7.27 5.46
C LEU A 91 -13.78 -8.26 5.61
N THR A 92 -13.72 -9.09 6.66
CA THR A 92 -14.82 -9.97 7.08
C THR A 92 -15.18 -9.72 8.52
N LEU A 93 -16.45 -9.94 8.84
CA LEU A 93 -16.97 -9.84 10.20
C LEU A 93 -17.30 -11.24 10.71
N ASN A 94 -16.62 -11.67 11.78
CA ASN A 94 -16.90 -12.93 12.47
C ASN A 94 -17.32 -12.64 13.90
N ALA A 95 -18.61 -12.86 14.21
CA ALA A 95 -19.17 -12.71 15.55
C ALA A 95 -18.81 -11.38 16.26
N GLY A 96 -18.83 -10.27 15.52
CA GLY A 96 -18.53 -8.93 16.06
C GLY A 96 -17.05 -8.54 16.09
N LYS A 97 -16.16 -9.38 15.53
CA LYS A 97 -14.74 -9.07 15.28
C LYS A 97 -14.47 -8.87 13.80
N VAL A 98 -13.90 -7.73 13.45
CA VAL A 98 -13.44 -7.43 12.10
C VAL A 98 -12.07 -8.07 11.89
N ASN A 99 -11.92 -8.85 10.82
CA ASN A 99 -10.64 -9.44 10.42
C ASN A 99 -10.39 -9.17 8.94
N GLU A 100 -9.12 -9.10 8.58
CA GLU A 100 -8.71 -9.11 7.17
C GLU A 100 -8.92 -10.52 6.59
N SER A 101 -9.68 -10.63 5.50
CA SER A 101 -9.76 -11.85 4.72
C SER A 101 -8.50 -11.95 3.86
N SER A 102 -7.43 -12.44 4.47
CA SER A 102 -6.24 -12.84 3.73
C SER A 102 -6.63 -13.99 2.80
N ASN A 103 -6.57 -13.75 1.49
CA ASN A 103 -6.61 -14.81 0.48
C ASN A 103 -5.20 -15.37 0.29
#